data_AF-A0A2D5TQS9-F1
#
_entry.id   AF-A0A2D5TQS9-F1
#
_cell.length_a   1.000
_cell.length_b   1.000
_cell.length_c   1.000
_cell.angle_alpha   90.00
_cell.angle_beta   90.00
_cell.angle_gamma   90.00
#
_symmetry.space_group_name_H-M   'P 1'
#
loop_
_entity.id
_entity.type
_entity.pdbx_description
1 polymer ?
#
loop_
_entity_poly.entity_id
_entity_poly.type
_entity_poly.pdbx_seq_one_letter_code
_entity_poly.pdbx_strand_id
1 'polypeptide(L)'
;MIDTKNKLLLSVFFGLFFTSFLFGQYSFKFDNPNQKRQRVKFQLINNLIILPVELNGKKLSFILDSGVNKTILFNLSKNDSVGLNNVKTVELRGLGGDRIVDALISKNNNFRVGDLVNRNENVYVILKDYFDLSGKMGKTIHGIIGYSLFRNFIVKINYKNRRIDFYNPKFYDKDPCRKCETLPLQFFRNKPFIKGEVELNDSLQTTTDVKLLIDTGGSDAIWLFEDTKPEIKTPEKYFRDILGEGLSGTIYGKRSRIKAFSLANFKLKYPTVSYLDTVTTKNARRFTERNGSIGGEILKRFTVWMDYPNKRMILKKNANFSRDFNYNMSGLDVVYSGKILVREENMAEIKDPYNQSIPNNNSVRFVSSFSYKFKSSFRIKNVVEGSPADRAGLKSGDVIIRINNRPSYELKLGQILYKFQERANKKIRLLIERDGQRMRFEFYLERRV
;
A
#
# COMPACT_ATOMS: atom_id res chain seq x y z
N MET A 1 55.87 65.97 3.37
CA MET A 1 54.52 66.57 3.48
C MET A 1 53.69 66.12 2.29
N ILE A 2 52.83 65.12 2.47
CA ILE A 2 51.47 64.97 1.93
C ILE A 2 50.94 63.71 2.61
N ASP A 3 49.83 63.89 3.31
CA ASP A 3 49.52 63.25 4.57
C ASP A 3 48.52 62.10 4.43
N THR A 4 48.79 61.06 5.19
CA THR A 4 48.08 59.80 5.36
C THR A 4 46.76 60.00 6.13
N LYS A 5 45.68 60.38 5.46
CA LYS A 5 44.31 60.32 6.04
C LYS A 5 43.29 59.97 4.97
N ASN A 6 43.09 58.68 4.68
CA ASN A 6 41.86 58.16 4.05
C ASN A 6 41.71 56.62 4.09
N LYS A 7 42.27 55.93 5.09
CA LYS A 7 42.11 54.46 5.25
C LYS A 7 41.25 54.04 6.46
N LEU A 8 40.47 54.95 7.05
CA LEU A 8 39.74 54.69 8.29
C LEU A 8 38.23 54.94 8.22
N LEU A 9 37.62 54.83 7.03
CA LEU A 9 36.16 55.02 6.87
C LEU A 9 35.49 54.01 5.93
N LEU A 10 36.13 52.88 5.67
CA LEU A 10 35.55 51.78 4.86
C LEU A 10 35.49 50.44 5.62
N SER A 11 35.38 50.49 6.95
CA SER A 11 35.44 49.30 7.81
C SER A 11 34.29 49.18 8.82
N VAL A 12 33.23 50.00 8.72
CA VAL A 12 32.10 49.97 9.68
C VAL A 12 30.76 49.51 9.07
N PHE A 13 30.70 49.22 7.77
CA PHE A 13 29.49 48.67 7.12
C PHE A 13 29.60 47.18 6.76
N PHE A 14 30.15 46.38 7.67
CA PHE A 14 30.17 44.90 7.54
C PHE A 14 29.64 44.23 8.83
N GLY A 15 28.63 44.85 9.45
CA GLY A 15 27.95 44.34 10.62
C GLY A 15 26.50 43.97 10.29
N LEU A 16 26.17 42.69 10.46
CA LEU A 16 24.82 42.19 10.73
C LEU A 16 23.80 42.21 9.58
N PHE A 17 24.10 41.47 8.51
CA PHE A 17 23.06 40.71 7.80
C PHE A 17 23.40 39.21 7.83
N PHE A 18 23.58 38.68 9.04
CA PHE A 18 23.35 37.25 9.28
C PHE A 18 21.84 37.04 9.30
N THR A 19 21.20 37.14 8.12
CA THR A 19 19.89 36.52 7.93
C THR A 19 20.14 35.03 8.07
N SER A 20 19.94 34.53 9.27
CA SER A 20 19.65 33.13 9.48
C SER A 20 18.43 32.85 8.62
N PHE A 21 18.66 32.31 7.42
CA PHE A 21 17.63 31.60 6.68
C PHE A 21 17.21 30.44 7.57
N LEU A 22 16.28 30.71 8.48
CA LEU A 22 15.43 29.70 9.08
C LEU A 22 14.60 29.18 7.92
N PHE A 23 15.17 28.25 7.14
CA PHE A 23 14.42 27.43 6.23
C PHE A 23 13.36 26.75 7.09
N GLY A 24 12.12 27.26 7.03
CA GLY A 24 10.98 26.62 7.68
C GLY A 24 10.98 25.17 7.26
N GLN A 25 11.27 24.26 8.19
CA GLN A 25 11.47 22.86 7.87
C GLN A 25 10.12 22.25 7.48
N TYR A 26 9.88 22.15 6.17
CA TYR A 26 8.75 21.43 5.55
C TYR A 26 8.90 19.92 5.74
N SER A 27 8.89 19.45 6.99
CA SER A 27 9.13 18.04 7.30
C SER A 27 8.65 17.65 8.70
N PHE A 28 8.36 16.37 8.85
CA PHE A 28 8.06 15.80 10.16
C PHE A 28 9.28 15.86 11.09
N LYS A 29 8.98 16.15 12.36
CA LYS A 29 9.91 16.12 13.49
C LYS A 29 9.21 15.57 14.73
N PHE A 30 9.96 15.22 15.76
CA PHE A 30 9.38 14.92 17.07
C PHE A 30 8.86 16.21 17.71
N ASP A 31 7.68 16.16 18.31
CA ASP A 31 7.11 17.30 19.07
C ASP A 31 7.98 17.60 20.29
N ASN A 32 8.50 16.55 20.96
CA ASN A 32 9.57 16.66 21.93
C ASN A 32 10.94 16.33 21.30
N PRO A 33 11.88 17.29 21.17
CA PRO A 33 13.19 17.06 20.56
C PRO A 33 14.06 15.99 21.24
N ASN A 34 13.82 15.71 22.52
CA ASN A 34 14.56 14.71 23.30
C ASN A 34 13.96 13.30 23.17
N GLN A 35 12.84 13.15 22.47
CA GLN A 35 12.26 11.85 22.22
C GLN A 35 13.15 11.05 21.26
N LYS A 36 13.51 9.83 21.69
CA LYS A 36 14.38 8.93 20.93
C LYS A 36 13.64 8.16 19.83
N ARG A 37 12.36 7.84 20.07
CA ARG A 37 11.56 6.97 19.19
C ARG A 37 10.07 7.22 19.35
N GLN A 38 9.33 7.12 18.25
CA GLN A 38 7.87 7.03 18.21
C GLN A 38 7.44 5.70 17.61
N ARG A 39 6.49 5.01 18.24
CA ARG A 39 5.95 3.72 17.77
C ARG A 39 4.49 3.85 17.37
N VAL A 40 4.15 3.37 16.17
CA VAL A 40 2.78 3.39 15.65
C VAL A 40 2.36 1.99 15.22
N LYS A 41 1.14 1.57 15.58
CA LYS A 41 0.51 0.35 15.06
C LYS A 41 -0.13 0.67 13.71
N PHE A 42 -0.04 -0.26 12.77
CA PHE A 42 -0.65 -0.12 11.44
C PHE A 42 -1.58 -1.29 11.12
N GLN A 43 -2.47 -1.10 10.15
CA GLN A 43 -3.22 -2.20 9.54
C GLN A 43 -2.55 -2.61 8.23
N LEU A 44 -2.42 -3.92 8.00
CA LEU A 44 -1.90 -4.45 6.75
C LEU A 44 -3.07 -5.00 5.93
N ILE A 45 -3.36 -4.40 4.79
CA ILE A 45 -4.45 -4.80 3.88
C ILE A 45 -3.85 -4.89 2.48
N ASN A 46 -3.99 -6.05 1.82
CA ASN A 46 -3.43 -6.29 0.47
C ASN A 46 -1.94 -5.89 0.34
N ASN A 47 -1.15 -6.22 1.36
CA ASN A 47 0.27 -5.84 1.53
C ASN A 47 0.55 -4.34 1.74
N LEU A 48 -0.46 -3.47 1.75
CA LEU A 48 -0.31 -2.03 1.99
C LEU A 48 -0.42 -1.70 3.47
N ILE A 49 0.44 -0.78 3.91
CA ILE A 49 0.50 -0.28 5.28
C ILE A 49 -0.48 0.88 5.42
N ILE A 50 -1.49 0.72 6.27
CA ILE A 50 -2.46 1.78 6.58
C ILE A 50 -2.17 2.37 7.96
N LEU A 51 -1.82 3.65 7.99
CA LEU A 51 -1.51 4.42 9.19
C LEU A 51 -2.64 5.37 9.58
N PRO A 52 -2.93 5.52 10.89
CA PRO A 52 -3.69 6.65 11.37
C PRO A 52 -2.82 7.93 11.30
N VAL A 53 -3.35 8.97 10.67
CA VAL A 53 -2.70 10.28 10.53
C VAL A 53 -3.72 11.33 10.92
N GLU A 54 -3.34 12.26 11.78
CA GLU A 54 -4.18 13.40 12.09
C GLU A 54 -3.81 14.58 11.19
N LEU A 55 -4.80 15.13 10.49
CA LEU A 55 -4.68 16.26 9.59
C LEU A 55 -5.63 17.36 10.06
N ASN A 56 -5.08 18.52 10.44
CA ASN A 56 -5.85 19.67 10.95
C ASN A 56 -6.88 19.28 12.03
N GLY A 57 -6.49 18.39 12.95
CA GLY A 57 -7.34 17.90 14.06
C GLY A 57 -8.25 16.71 13.73
N LYS A 58 -8.31 16.26 12.46
CA LYS A 58 -9.13 15.12 12.04
C LYS A 58 -8.28 13.86 11.88
N LYS A 59 -8.69 12.75 12.50
CA LYS A 59 -8.02 11.45 12.38
C LYS A 59 -8.46 10.76 11.09
N LEU A 60 -7.50 10.54 10.20
CA LEU A 60 -7.69 9.96 8.88
C LEU A 60 -6.84 8.70 8.72
N SER A 61 -7.15 7.90 7.69
CA SER A 61 -6.41 6.68 7.34
C SER A 61 -5.61 6.91 6.06
N PHE A 62 -4.29 6.76 6.13
CA PHE A 62 -3.38 6.96 5.00
C PHE A 62 -2.63 5.68 4.65
N ILE A 63 -2.40 5.44 3.35
CA ILE A 63 -1.41 4.46 2.89
C ILE A 63 -0.02 5.07 3.07
N LEU A 64 0.91 4.31 3.65
CA LEU A 64 2.32 4.66 3.67
C LEU A 64 3.01 4.17 2.40
N ASP A 65 3.45 5.08 1.56
CA ASP A 65 4.01 4.79 0.24
C ASP A 65 5.35 5.51 0.00
N SER A 66 6.45 4.77 0.03
CA SER A 66 7.79 5.30 -0.29
C SER A 66 7.95 5.71 -1.76
N GLY A 67 7.08 5.25 -2.65
CA GLY A 67 7.01 5.58 -4.06
C GLY A 67 6.40 6.94 -4.37
N VAL A 68 5.86 7.67 -3.38
CA VAL A 68 5.32 9.03 -3.58
C VAL A 68 6.19 10.12 -2.93
N ASN A 69 6.33 11.23 -3.65
CA ASN A 69 7.00 12.44 -3.16
C ASN A 69 6.02 13.40 -2.47
N LYS A 70 4.80 13.50 -3.00
CA LYS A 70 3.77 14.44 -2.55
C LYS A 70 2.73 13.70 -1.71
N THR A 71 2.30 14.29 -0.60
CA THR A 71 1.16 13.81 0.20
C THR A 71 -0.13 14.10 -0.56
N ILE A 72 -0.93 13.05 -0.78
CA ILE A 72 -2.17 13.13 -1.55
C ILE A 72 -3.34 12.82 -0.63
N LEU A 73 -4.42 13.56 -0.77
CA LEU A 73 -5.70 13.38 -0.07
C LEU A 73 -6.79 13.08 -1.11
N PHE A 74 -7.58 12.05 -0.85
CA PHE A 74 -8.72 11.62 -1.65
C PHE A 74 -10.00 11.89 -0.89
N ASN A 75 -11.10 12.01 -1.65
CA ASN A 75 -12.47 11.77 -1.21
C ASN A 75 -12.79 12.28 0.22
N LEU A 76 -12.91 13.60 0.35
CA LEU A 76 -13.41 14.22 1.57
C LEU A 76 -14.93 14.15 1.57
N SER A 77 -15.50 13.18 2.30
CA SER A 77 -16.93 13.16 2.56
C SER A 77 -17.33 14.38 3.42
N LYS A 78 -18.61 14.77 3.41
CA LYS A 78 -19.12 15.86 4.28
C LYS A 78 -18.79 15.63 5.78
N ASN A 79 -18.70 14.37 6.22
CA ASN A 79 -18.38 14.03 7.62
C ASN A 79 -16.88 14.06 7.94
N ASP A 80 -16.04 13.91 6.92
CA ASP A 80 -14.57 13.91 7.03
C ASP A 80 -13.96 15.23 6.55
N SER A 81 -14.78 16.28 6.42
CA SER A 81 -14.35 17.56 5.88
C SER A 81 -13.18 18.13 6.70
N VAL A 82 -12.06 18.33 6.00
CA VAL A 82 -10.84 18.94 6.54
C VAL A 82 -10.79 20.37 6.01
N GLY A 83 -10.54 21.34 6.90
CA GLY A 83 -10.27 22.71 6.47
C GLY A 83 -9.02 22.75 5.59
N LEU A 84 -9.16 23.27 4.36
CA LEU A 84 -8.04 23.45 3.43
C LEU A 84 -7.52 24.87 3.51
N ASN A 85 -6.21 25.00 3.62
CA ASN A 85 -5.50 26.27 3.73
C ASN A 85 -4.85 26.63 2.38
N ASN A 86 -4.95 27.90 1.94
CA ASN A 86 -4.20 28.48 0.80
C ASN A 86 -4.24 27.66 -0.50
N VAL A 87 -5.44 27.55 -1.07
CA VAL A 87 -5.77 26.62 -2.15
C VAL A 87 -5.36 27.14 -3.54
N LYS A 88 -4.71 26.28 -4.35
CA LYS A 88 -4.45 26.53 -5.80
C LYS A 88 -4.71 25.27 -6.64
N THR A 89 -5.19 25.42 -7.87
CA THR A 89 -5.39 24.28 -8.80
C THR A 89 -4.06 23.84 -9.43
N VAL A 90 -3.88 22.52 -9.56
CA VAL A 90 -2.74 21.89 -10.25
C VAL A 90 -3.15 20.59 -10.92
N GLU A 91 -2.36 20.19 -11.91
CA GLU A 91 -2.50 18.90 -12.59
C GLU A 91 -1.53 17.86 -12.00
N LEU A 92 -2.04 16.66 -11.77
CA LEU A 92 -1.26 15.49 -11.37
C LEU A 92 -1.31 14.40 -12.43
N ARG A 93 -0.22 13.61 -12.51
CA ARG A 93 -0.12 12.43 -13.37
C ARG A 93 0.45 11.25 -12.57
N GLY A 94 -0.05 10.04 -12.84
CA GLY A 94 0.43 8.82 -12.21
C GLY A 94 0.50 7.63 -13.17
N LEU A 95 0.32 6.43 -12.62
CA LEU A 95 0.23 5.17 -13.37
C LEU A 95 -1.23 4.83 -13.70
N GLY A 96 -1.44 3.99 -14.71
CA GLY A 96 -2.78 3.52 -15.10
C GLY A 96 -3.39 4.22 -16.32
N GLY A 97 -2.61 5.06 -17.03
CA GLY A 97 -3.03 5.71 -18.27
C GLY A 97 -2.43 7.11 -18.45
N ASP A 98 -2.85 7.80 -19.52
CA ASP A 98 -2.41 9.18 -19.85
C ASP A 98 -3.29 10.26 -19.20
N ARG A 99 -4.29 9.85 -18.39
CA ARG A 99 -5.23 10.77 -17.75
C ARG A 99 -4.52 11.72 -16.77
N ILE A 100 -4.78 13.01 -16.94
CA ILE A 100 -4.44 14.06 -15.99
C ILE A 100 -5.53 14.13 -14.92
N VAL A 101 -5.11 14.25 -13.67
CA VAL A 101 -6.02 14.37 -12.52
C VAL A 101 -5.92 15.79 -11.96
N ASP A 102 -7.05 16.49 -11.99
CA ASP A 102 -7.18 17.81 -11.37
C ASP A 102 -7.10 17.69 -9.85
N ALA A 103 -6.22 18.49 -9.26
CA ALA A 103 -6.00 18.54 -7.83
C ALA A 103 -5.93 19.98 -7.33
N LEU A 104 -6.21 20.15 -6.04
CA LEU A 104 -5.96 21.36 -5.30
C LEU A 104 -4.72 21.18 -4.43
N ILE A 105 -3.82 22.15 -4.41
CA ILE A 105 -2.76 22.23 -3.39
C ILE A 105 -3.29 23.03 -2.23
N SER A 106 -3.31 22.42 -1.05
CA SER A 106 -3.44 23.12 0.23
C SER A 106 -2.07 23.21 0.90
N LYS A 107 -1.69 24.39 1.38
CA LYS A 107 -0.40 24.66 2.04
C LYS A 107 -0.58 24.90 3.54
N ASN A 108 0.49 24.84 4.32
CA ASN A 108 0.46 25.16 5.76
C ASN A 108 -0.51 24.26 6.55
N ASN A 109 -0.52 22.95 6.25
CA ASN A 109 -1.36 21.99 6.97
C ASN A 109 -0.60 21.40 8.16
N ASN A 110 -1.33 21.13 9.25
CA ASN A 110 -0.81 20.48 10.43
C ASN A 110 -1.07 18.97 10.37
N PHE A 111 0.01 18.20 10.28
CA PHE A 111 0.01 16.75 10.33
C PHE A 111 0.57 16.25 11.64
N ARG A 112 -0.03 15.17 12.15
CA ARG A 112 0.45 14.45 13.31
C ARG A 112 0.35 12.93 13.14
N VAL A 113 1.42 12.23 13.50
CA VAL A 113 1.50 10.76 13.51
C VAL A 113 2.08 10.32 14.85
N GLY A 114 1.21 10.10 15.84
CA GLY A 114 1.64 10.00 17.24
C GLY A 114 2.31 11.30 17.67
N ASP A 115 3.55 11.21 18.16
CA ASP A 115 4.32 12.39 18.60
C ASP A 115 5.14 13.04 17.48
N LEU A 116 4.97 12.58 16.23
CA LEU A 116 5.60 13.21 15.07
C LEU A 116 4.69 14.30 14.52
N VAL A 117 5.21 15.50 14.34
CA VAL A 117 4.46 16.67 13.87
C VAL A 117 5.10 17.31 12.65
N ASN A 118 4.28 17.79 11.73
CA ASN A 118 4.67 18.66 10.63
C ASN A 118 3.61 19.76 10.50
N ARG A 119 3.95 20.99 10.87
CA ARG A 119 3.01 22.12 10.92
C ARG A 119 2.92 22.90 9.60
N ASN A 120 3.66 22.46 8.57
CA ASN A 120 3.75 23.17 7.30
C ASN A 120 3.79 22.20 6.12
N GLU A 121 2.93 21.17 6.13
CA GLU A 121 2.87 20.19 5.04
C GLU A 121 1.99 20.70 3.90
N ASN A 122 2.42 20.43 2.67
CA ASN A 122 1.60 20.64 1.48
C ASN A 122 0.81 19.36 1.17
N VAL A 123 -0.49 19.51 0.93
CA VAL A 123 -1.41 18.42 0.63
C VAL A 123 -2.02 18.64 -0.74
N TYR A 124 -2.04 17.59 -1.54
CA TYR A 124 -2.65 17.59 -2.86
C TYR A 124 -3.99 16.87 -2.78
N VAL A 125 -5.09 17.62 -2.88
CA VAL A 125 -6.46 17.12 -2.75
C VAL A 125 -7.01 16.82 -4.14
N ILE A 126 -7.38 15.57 -4.39
CA ILE A 126 -8.00 15.19 -5.65
C ILE A 126 -9.50 15.46 -5.59
N LEU A 127 -9.99 16.25 -6.55
CA LEU A 127 -11.36 16.76 -6.55
C LEU A 127 -12.41 15.74 -6.99
N LYS A 128 -12.02 14.81 -7.84
CA LYS A 128 -12.88 13.76 -8.37
C LYS A 128 -12.23 12.42 -8.07
N ASP A 129 -12.94 11.60 -7.31
CA ASP A 129 -12.49 10.25 -6.99
C ASP A 129 -12.67 9.35 -8.22
N TYR A 130 -11.69 9.39 -9.12
CA TYR A 130 -11.71 8.59 -10.35
C TYR A 130 -11.41 7.11 -10.09
N PHE A 131 -10.98 6.75 -8.88
CA PHE A 131 -10.65 5.38 -8.50
C PHE A 131 -11.12 5.10 -7.07
N ASP A 132 -12.14 4.27 -6.90
CA ASP A 132 -12.66 3.91 -5.57
C ASP A 132 -11.67 3.03 -4.78
N LEU A 133 -10.64 3.67 -4.23
CA LEU A 133 -9.61 3.06 -3.42
C LEU A 133 -10.21 2.46 -2.14
N SER A 134 -11.20 3.14 -1.56
CA SER A 134 -11.85 2.69 -0.34
C SER A 134 -12.62 1.39 -0.55
N GLY A 135 -13.33 1.26 -1.68
CA GLY A 135 -13.99 0.03 -2.12
C GLY A 135 -13.02 -1.12 -2.32
N LYS A 136 -11.87 -0.88 -2.97
CA LYS A 136 -10.82 -1.91 -3.16
C LYS A 136 -10.13 -2.35 -1.87
N MET A 137 -10.05 -1.47 -0.88
CA MET A 137 -9.44 -1.76 0.40
C MET A 137 -10.44 -2.32 1.42
N GLY A 138 -11.74 -2.22 1.13
CA GLY A 138 -12.82 -2.58 2.04
C GLY A 138 -12.82 -1.74 3.33
N LYS A 139 -12.22 -0.55 3.25
CA LYS A 139 -12.06 0.41 4.33
C LYS A 139 -11.81 1.79 3.72
N THR A 140 -12.36 2.83 4.33
CA THR A 140 -12.09 4.22 3.96
C THR A 140 -10.60 4.54 4.02
N ILE A 141 -10.04 4.91 2.88
CA ILE A 141 -8.68 5.45 2.74
C ILE A 141 -8.79 6.90 2.32
N HIS A 142 -8.19 7.79 3.09
CA HIS A 142 -8.28 9.22 2.88
C HIS A 142 -7.08 9.78 2.13
N GLY A 143 -5.96 9.07 2.06
CA GLY A 143 -4.79 9.61 1.40
C GLY A 143 -3.60 8.66 1.30
N ILE A 144 -2.55 9.16 0.67
CA ILE A 144 -1.23 8.53 0.59
C ILE A 144 -0.20 9.51 1.16
N ILE A 145 0.68 9.03 2.03
CA ILE A 145 1.81 9.77 2.59
C ILE A 145 3.10 8.97 2.37
N GLY A 146 4.18 9.68 2.06
CA GLY A 146 5.44 9.05 1.65
C GLY A 146 6.66 9.82 2.11
N TYR A 147 7.41 10.33 1.14
CA TYR A 147 8.71 10.96 1.34
C TYR A 147 8.78 11.94 2.53
N SER A 148 7.77 12.81 2.70
CA SER A 148 7.76 13.81 3.78
C SER A 148 7.81 13.19 5.18
N LEU A 149 7.22 12.01 5.37
CA LEU A 149 7.24 11.27 6.62
C LEU A 149 8.53 10.43 6.79
N PHE A 150 9.19 10.00 5.72
CA PHE A 150 10.41 9.20 5.82
C PHE A 150 11.69 10.04 5.99
N ARG A 151 11.81 11.18 5.30
CA ARG A 151 13.08 11.88 5.03
C ARG A 151 13.97 12.22 6.24
N ASN A 152 13.38 12.37 7.43
CA ASN A 152 14.09 12.81 8.63
C ASN A 152 14.28 11.71 9.68
N PHE A 153 13.90 10.46 9.40
CA PHE A 153 13.92 9.40 10.40
C PHE A 153 14.59 8.14 9.89
N ILE A 154 15.03 7.32 10.85
CA ILE A 154 15.27 5.90 10.61
C ILE A 154 13.95 5.20 10.89
N VAL A 155 13.34 4.62 9.85
CA VAL A 155 11.99 4.03 9.93
C VAL A 155 12.09 2.52 9.91
N LYS A 156 11.81 1.88 11.04
CA LYS A 156 11.77 0.42 11.16
C LYS A 156 10.35 -0.08 10.98
N ILE A 157 10.11 -0.86 9.93
CA ILE A 157 8.84 -1.50 9.62
C ILE A 157 8.90 -2.97 10.01
N ASN A 158 8.09 -3.36 10.99
CA ASN A 158 7.91 -4.75 11.40
C ASN A 158 6.53 -5.26 10.92
N TYR A 159 6.52 -5.94 9.78
CA TYR A 159 5.31 -6.52 9.18
C TYR A 159 4.67 -7.61 10.04
N LYS A 160 5.47 -8.44 10.73
CA LYS A 160 4.95 -9.52 11.59
C LYS A 160 4.11 -8.96 12.74
N ASN A 161 4.63 -7.91 13.39
CA ASN A 161 4.00 -7.33 14.57
C ASN A 161 3.09 -6.14 14.22
N ARG A 162 2.99 -5.76 12.94
CA ARG A 162 2.21 -4.64 12.41
C ARG A 162 2.51 -3.32 13.16
N ARG A 163 3.81 -3.03 13.31
CA ARG A 163 4.34 -1.84 14.00
C ARG A 163 5.41 -1.15 13.17
N ILE A 164 5.39 0.18 13.21
CA ILE A 164 6.46 1.04 12.70
C ILE A 164 7.07 1.77 13.88
N ASP A 165 8.40 1.77 13.95
CA ASP A 165 9.19 2.57 14.87
C ASP A 165 9.92 3.65 14.06
N PHE A 166 9.65 4.92 14.36
CA PHE A 166 10.40 6.07 13.85
C PHE A 166 11.45 6.44 14.89
N TYR A 167 12.72 6.40 14.52
CA TYR A 167 13.82 6.76 15.41
C TYR A 167 14.37 8.13 15.05
N ASN A 168 14.71 8.89 16.10
CA ASN A 168 15.36 10.18 15.97
C ASN A 168 16.83 9.98 15.60
N PRO A 169 17.30 10.52 14.46
CA PRO A 169 18.69 10.36 14.03
C PRO A 169 19.71 10.84 15.08
N LYS A 170 19.37 11.87 15.86
CA LYS A 170 20.24 12.41 16.93
C LYS A 170 20.66 11.36 17.97
N PHE A 171 19.82 10.35 18.20
CA PHE A 171 20.03 9.34 19.24
C PHE A 171 20.22 7.93 18.67
N TYR A 172 20.39 7.80 17.36
CA TYR A 172 20.49 6.51 16.68
C TYR A 172 21.93 6.25 16.23
N ASP A 173 22.68 5.51 17.04
CA ASP A 173 24.13 5.35 16.89
C ASP A 173 24.56 3.90 16.61
N LYS A 174 23.64 3.02 16.22
CA LYS A 174 23.96 1.58 16.07
C LYS A 174 23.36 0.95 14.83
N ASP A 175 24.16 0.08 14.20
CA ASP A 175 23.62 -0.88 13.26
C ASP A 175 22.73 -1.89 14.01
N PRO A 176 21.48 -2.09 13.56
CA PRO A 176 20.44 -2.69 14.39
C PRO A 176 20.62 -4.18 14.60
N CYS A 177 21.41 -4.89 13.78
CA CYS A 177 21.63 -6.33 13.99
C CYS A 177 22.82 -6.94 13.24
N ARG A 178 23.43 -8.00 13.82
CA ARG A 178 24.54 -8.79 13.24
C ARG A 178 24.15 -9.68 12.05
N LYS A 179 22.87 -10.07 11.93
CA LYS A 179 22.33 -10.91 10.84
C LYS A 179 21.52 -10.08 9.84
N CYS A 180 21.91 -8.82 9.68
CA CYS A 180 21.25 -7.86 8.81
C CYS A 180 22.13 -7.64 7.58
N GLU A 181 21.49 -7.40 6.44
CA GLU A 181 22.17 -6.90 5.25
C GLU A 181 21.89 -5.42 5.12
N THR A 182 22.92 -4.63 4.85
CA THR A 182 22.83 -3.19 4.64
C THR A 182 23.06 -2.89 3.16
N LEU A 183 22.08 -2.26 2.53
CA LEU A 183 22.07 -1.91 1.11
C LEU A 183 22.08 -0.39 0.98
N PRO A 184 22.90 0.20 0.09
CA PRO A 184 22.85 1.63 -0.17
C PRO A 184 21.54 2.02 -0.88
N LEU A 185 20.92 3.11 -0.43
CA LEU A 185 19.76 3.72 -1.08
C LEU A 185 20.21 4.80 -2.06
N GLN A 186 19.66 4.74 -3.27
CA GLN A 186 19.78 5.81 -4.26
C GLN A 186 18.47 6.58 -4.31
N PHE A 187 18.53 7.90 -4.40
CA PHE A 187 17.32 8.73 -4.50
C PHE A 187 17.23 9.38 -5.87
N PHE A 188 16.07 9.24 -6.52
CA PHE A 188 15.74 9.99 -7.73
C PHE A 188 14.38 10.65 -7.55
N ARG A 189 14.33 11.99 -7.64
CA ARG A 189 13.13 12.79 -7.37
C ARG A 189 12.45 12.41 -6.04
N ASN A 190 13.26 12.29 -4.99
CA ASN A 190 12.86 11.93 -3.63
C ASN A 190 12.31 10.50 -3.43
N LYS A 191 12.40 9.64 -4.45
CA LYS A 191 11.98 8.24 -4.36
C LYS A 191 13.20 7.32 -4.14
N PRO A 192 13.11 6.30 -3.25
CA PRO A 192 14.21 5.41 -2.93
C PRO A 192 14.35 4.24 -3.92
N PHE A 193 15.57 3.96 -4.35
CA PHE A 193 15.93 2.88 -5.24
C PHE A 193 17.01 2.01 -4.63
N ILE A 194 17.00 0.74 -4.98
CA ILE A 194 18.04 -0.24 -4.64
C ILE A 194 18.45 -1.03 -5.87
N LYS A 195 19.67 -1.56 -5.82
CA LYS A 195 20.13 -2.59 -6.74
C LYS A 195 19.76 -3.96 -6.19
N GLY A 196 19.41 -4.87 -7.09
CA GLY A 196 19.20 -6.29 -6.82
C GLY A 196 19.47 -7.10 -8.08
N GLU A 197 19.24 -8.40 -8.02
CA GLU A 197 19.48 -9.31 -9.14
C GLU A 197 18.27 -10.20 -9.35
N VAL A 198 17.91 -10.44 -10.61
CA VAL A 198 16.83 -11.36 -11.00
C VAL A 198 17.39 -12.52 -11.81
N GLU A 199 16.89 -13.73 -11.55
CA GLU A 199 17.15 -14.92 -12.36
C GLU A 199 15.89 -15.21 -13.18
N LEU A 200 15.92 -14.88 -14.47
CA LEU A 200 14.78 -15.04 -15.37
C LEU A 200 14.68 -16.49 -15.89
N ASN A 201 13.48 -16.93 -16.28
CA ASN A 201 13.25 -18.34 -16.64
C ASN A 201 13.97 -18.74 -17.94
N ASP A 202 13.97 -17.84 -18.92
CA ASP A 202 14.34 -18.14 -20.31
C ASP A 202 15.73 -17.58 -20.68
N SER A 203 16.46 -17.00 -19.72
CA SER A 203 17.85 -16.61 -19.92
C SER A 203 18.79 -17.79 -19.67
N LEU A 204 19.76 -17.98 -20.55
CA LEU A 204 20.91 -18.89 -20.39
C LEU A 204 21.75 -18.44 -19.19
N GLN A 205 21.31 -18.80 -17.98
CA GLN A 205 22.01 -18.66 -16.70
C GLN A 205 22.54 -17.27 -16.29
N THR A 206 22.17 -16.18 -16.95
CA THR A 206 22.59 -14.85 -16.51
C THR A 206 21.68 -14.32 -15.41
N THR A 207 22.25 -14.10 -14.22
CA THR A 207 21.68 -13.15 -13.26
C THR A 207 21.66 -11.77 -13.92
N THR A 208 20.51 -11.11 -13.94
CA THR A 208 20.38 -9.75 -14.47
C THR A 208 20.36 -8.77 -13.31
N ASP A 209 21.31 -7.85 -13.26
CA ASP A 209 21.27 -6.76 -12.30
C ASP A 209 20.12 -5.80 -12.62
N VAL A 210 19.43 -5.31 -11.60
CA VAL A 210 18.26 -4.43 -11.76
C VAL A 210 18.27 -3.33 -10.72
N LYS A 211 17.83 -2.14 -11.13
CA LYS A 211 17.55 -1.02 -10.24
C LYS A 211 16.05 -0.88 -10.04
N LEU A 212 15.61 -1.09 -8.80
CA LEU A 212 14.21 -1.19 -8.43
C LEU A 212 13.82 -0.07 -7.46
N LEU A 213 12.68 0.56 -7.71
CA LEU A 213 12.03 1.43 -6.72
C LEU A 213 11.60 0.57 -5.52
N ILE A 214 11.89 1.04 -4.31
CA ILE A 214 11.27 0.46 -3.11
C ILE A 214 9.90 1.09 -2.96
N ASP A 215 8.85 0.28 -3.08
CA ASP A 215 7.47 0.75 -3.17
C ASP A 215 6.61 0.11 -2.07
N THR A 216 6.46 0.80 -0.93
CA THR A 216 5.52 0.33 0.11
C THR A 216 4.05 0.54 -0.26
N GLY A 217 3.76 1.30 -1.32
CA GLY A 217 2.43 1.48 -1.91
C GLY A 217 2.06 0.43 -2.97
N GLY A 218 3.02 -0.40 -3.42
CA GLY A 218 2.80 -1.50 -4.34
C GLY A 218 2.44 -2.80 -3.61
N SER A 219 1.36 -3.48 -4.02
CA SER A 219 0.93 -4.74 -3.40
C SER A 219 1.68 -5.97 -3.90
N ASP A 220 2.08 -5.96 -5.17
CA ASP A 220 2.77 -7.08 -5.85
C ASP A 220 4.18 -7.33 -5.29
N ALA A 221 4.80 -8.43 -5.70
CA ALA A 221 6.18 -8.74 -5.30
C ALA A 221 7.19 -7.91 -6.09
N ILE A 222 7.23 -8.13 -7.41
CA ILE A 222 8.17 -7.46 -8.30
C ILE A 222 7.39 -6.97 -9.51
N TRP A 223 7.62 -5.72 -9.88
CA TRP A 223 7.27 -5.21 -11.20
C TRP A 223 8.54 -5.08 -12.01
N LEU A 224 8.51 -5.54 -13.26
CA LEU A 224 9.57 -5.31 -14.23
C LEU A 224 9.03 -4.58 -15.45
N PHE A 225 9.86 -3.72 -16.02
CA PHE A 225 9.58 -3.00 -17.23
C PHE A 225 10.28 -3.71 -18.40
N GLU A 226 9.49 -4.34 -19.27
CA GLU A 226 9.98 -4.97 -20.50
C GLU A 226 10.89 -4.01 -21.27
N ASP A 227 11.96 -4.56 -21.86
CA ASP A 227 12.90 -3.86 -22.74
C ASP A 227 13.74 -2.77 -22.06
N THR A 228 13.71 -2.67 -20.72
CA THR A 228 14.68 -1.82 -20.00
C THR A 228 16.09 -2.42 -19.98
N LYS A 229 16.20 -3.72 -20.23
CA LYS A 229 17.43 -4.44 -20.59
C LYS A 229 17.09 -5.56 -21.58
N PRO A 230 18.04 -6.01 -22.42
CA PRO A 230 17.80 -7.08 -23.39
C PRO A 230 17.20 -8.35 -22.78
N GLU A 231 17.62 -8.69 -21.56
CA GLU A 231 17.20 -9.89 -20.82
C GLU A 231 15.80 -9.75 -20.22
N ILE A 232 15.33 -8.52 -19.95
CA ILE A 232 14.05 -8.27 -19.28
C ILE A 232 12.92 -8.36 -20.29
N LYS A 233 12.50 -9.60 -20.55
CA LYS A 233 11.35 -9.97 -21.38
C LYS A 233 10.31 -10.70 -20.53
N THR A 234 9.04 -10.64 -20.94
CA THR A 234 8.02 -11.51 -20.35
C THR A 234 8.33 -12.97 -20.69
N PRO A 235 8.37 -13.89 -19.70
CA PRO A 235 8.58 -15.32 -19.94
C PRO A 235 7.45 -15.93 -20.77
N GLU A 236 7.69 -17.10 -21.39
CA GLU A 236 6.66 -17.80 -22.18
C GLU A 236 5.42 -18.15 -21.34
N LYS A 237 5.62 -18.55 -20.08
CA LYS A 237 4.54 -18.83 -19.13
C LYS A 237 4.09 -17.54 -18.45
N TYR A 238 3.04 -16.93 -18.98
CA TYR A 238 2.38 -15.77 -18.38
C TYR A 238 0.86 -15.81 -18.55
N PHE A 239 0.17 -14.92 -17.85
CA PHE A 239 -1.23 -14.62 -18.15
C PHE A 239 -1.51 -13.12 -18.00
N ARG A 240 -2.48 -12.61 -18.77
CA ARG A 240 -2.97 -11.23 -18.63
C ARG A 240 -3.82 -11.11 -17.37
N ASP A 241 -3.57 -10.05 -16.60
CA ASP A 241 -4.20 -9.83 -15.30
C ASP A 241 -4.42 -8.34 -15.01
N ILE A 242 -5.27 -8.06 -14.02
CA ILE A 242 -5.41 -6.73 -13.42
C ILE A 242 -4.37 -6.62 -12.31
N LEU A 243 -3.35 -5.78 -12.52
CA LEU A 243 -2.21 -5.66 -11.62
C LEU A 243 -2.47 -4.69 -10.46
N GLY A 244 -3.41 -3.76 -10.63
CA GLY A 244 -3.78 -2.81 -9.58
C GLY A 244 -4.59 -1.61 -10.08
N GLU A 245 -4.61 -0.56 -9.26
CA GLU A 245 -5.12 0.77 -9.61
C GLU A 245 -4.01 1.78 -9.38
N GLY A 246 -3.83 2.68 -10.34
CA GLY A 246 -2.99 3.86 -10.18
C GLY A 246 -3.85 5.12 -10.19
N LEU A 247 -3.21 6.26 -9.88
CA LEU A 247 -3.86 7.57 -9.91
C LEU A 247 -4.57 7.88 -11.24
N SER A 248 -4.08 7.33 -12.35
CA SER A 248 -4.61 7.57 -13.69
C SER A 248 -5.53 6.44 -14.19
N GLY A 249 -5.80 5.39 -13.41
CA GLY A 249 -6.76 4.31 -13.74
C GLY A 249 -6.27 2.89 -13.42
N THR A 250 -7.04 1.90 -13.88
CA THR A 250 -6.72 0.47 -13.74
C THR A 250 -5.40 0.15 -14.44
N ILE A 251 -4.55 -0.64 -13.79
CA ILE A 251 -3.27 -1.08 -14.33
C ILE A 251 -3.42 -2.52 -14.81
N TYR A 252 -3.22 -2.73 -16.11
CA TYR A 252 -3.19 -4.04 -16.75
C TYR A 252 -1.75 -4.45 -17.06
N GLY A 253 -1.54 -5.75 -17.21
CA GLY A 253 -0.28 -6.29 -17.69
C GLY A 253 -0.24 -7.80 -17.65
N LYS A 254 0.97 -8.35 -17.72
CA LYS A 254 1.22 -9.79 -17.74
C LYS A 254 1.81 -10.22 -16.40
N ARG A 255 1.21 -11.22 -15.75
CA ARG A 255 1.75 -11.83 -14.53
C ARG A 255 2.48 -13.14 -14.88
N SER A 256 3.63 -13.35 -14.26
CA SER A 256 4.47 -14.53 -14.41
C SER A 256 5.24 -14.82 -13.11
N ARG A 257 6.25 -15.69 -13.18
CA ARG A 257 7.25 -15.97 -12.13
C ARG A 257 8.65 -15.95 -12.73
N ILE A 258 9.61 -15.59 -11.90
CA ILE A 258 11.05 -15.70 -12.21
C ILE A 258 11.67 -16.76 -11.30
N LYS A 259 12.82 -17.34 -11.67
CA LYS A 259 13.49 -18.39 -10.88
C LYS A 259 13.88 -17.88 -9.49
N ALA A 260 14.44 -16.68 -9.41
CA ALA A 260 14.82 -16.06 -8.16
C ALA A 260 14.94 -14.54 -8.24
N PHE A 261 14.90 -13.91 -7.06
CA PHE A 261 15.27 -12.52 -6.83
C PHE A 261 16.23 -12.44 -5.65
N SER A 262 17.34 -11.75 -5.83
CA SER A 262 18.39 -11.62 -4.83
C SER A 262 18.58 -10.15 -4.41
N LEU A 263 18.68 -9.95 -3.08
CA LEU A 263 19.06 -8.68 -2.46
C LEU A 263 20.18 -8.94 -1.46
N ALA A 264 21.39 -8.47 -1.77
CA ALA A 264 22.60 -8.89 -1.06
C ALA A 264 22.62 -10.43 -0.93
N ASN A 265 22.83 -10.97 0.27
CA ASN A 265 22.89 -12.40 0.52
C ASN A 265 21.50 -13.09 0.62
N PHE A 266 20.42 -12.38 0.30
CA PHE A 266 19.05 -12.89 0.43
C PHE A 266 18.46 -13.29 -0.91
N LYS A 267 18.44 -14.60 -1.18
CA LYS A 267 17.79 -15.20 -2.36
C LYS A 267 16.35 -15.63 -2.06
N LEU A 268 15.38 -15.03 -2.75
CA LEU A 268 13.96 -15.39 -2.73
C LEU A 268 13.64 -16.22 -3.98
N LYS A 269 13.14 -17.45 -3.79
CA LYS A 269 12.85 -18.37 -4.89
C LYS A 269 11.44 -18.18 -5.43
N TYR A 270 11.30 -18.28 -6.74
CA TYR A 270 10.02 -18.26 -7.47
C TYR A 270 9.08 -17.09 -7.16
N PRO A 271 9.57 -15.83 -7.00
CA PRO A 271 8.67 -14.71 -6.78
C PRO A 271 7.79 -14.46 -8.00
N THR A 272 6.56 -14.02 -7.73
CA THR A 272 5.67 -13.51 -8.78
C THR A 272 6.25 -12.21 -9.34
N VAL A 273 6.15 -12.05 -10.65
CA VAL A 273 6.54 -10.83 -11.35
C VAL A 273 5.38 -10.34 -12.20
N SER A 274 5.23 -9.02 -12.27
CA SER A 274 4.26 -8.38 -13.17
C SER A 274 5.01 -7.51 -14.17
N TYR A 275 4.72 -7.72 -15.44
CA TYR A 275 5.21 -6.92 -16.57
C TYR A 275 4.09 -5.97 -16.98
N LEU A 276 4.32 -4.68 -16.78
CA LEU A 276 3.30 -3.66 -17.02
C LEU A 276 3.28 -3.25 -18.48
N ASP A 277 2.08 -3.05 -19.02
CA ASP A 277 1.90 -2.55 -20.38
C ASP A 277 2.58 -1.17 -20.54
N THR A 278 3.25 -0.97 -21.66
CA THR A 278 4.06 0.24 -21.92
C THR A 278 3.24 1.53 -21.86
N VAL A 279 1.99 1.50 -22.35
CA VAL A 279 1.03 2.62 -22.28
C VAL A 279 0.76 3.04 -20.84
N THR A 280 0.59 2.07 -19.93
CA THR A 280 0.27 2.34 -18.51
C THR A 280 1.48 2.86 -17.72
N THR A 281 2.70 2.74 -18.26
CA THR A 281 3.98 3.03 -17.57
C THR A 281 4.82 4.15 -18.18
N LYS A 282 4.33 4.83 -19.22
CA LYS A 282 5.05 5.91 -19.94
C LYS A 282 5.73 6.92 -19.02
N ASN A 283 5.04 7.36 -17.96
CA ASN A 283 5.59 8.33 -17.00
C ASN A 283 6.68 7.74 -16.09
N ALA A 284 6.54 6.47 -15.68
CA ALA A 284 7.49 5.81 -14.78
C ALA A 284 8.79 5.41 -15.50
N ARG A 285 8.72 5.13 -16.80
CA ARG A 285 9.86 4.79 -17.68
C ARG A 285 10.74 5.97 -18.07
N ARG A 286 10.34 7.21 -17.73
CA ARG A 286 11.18 8.42 -17.95
C ARG A 286 12.51 8.39 -17.21
N PHE A 287 12.62 7.59 -16.14
CA PHE A 287 13.89 7.31 -15.52
C PHE A 287 14.47 6.04 -16.14
N THR A 288 15.34 6.21 -17.12
CA THR A 288 15.85 5.13 -17.98
C THR A 288 16.61 4.05 -17.22
N GLU A 289 17.26 4.40 -16.11
CA GLU A 289 17.94 3.43 -15.25
C GLU A 289 16.98 2.54 -14.43
N ARG A 290 15.68 2.88 -14.33
CA ARG A 290 14.72 2.10 -13.54
C ARG A 290 14.25 0.88 -14.33
N ASN A 291 14.52 -0.31 -13.80
CA ASN A 291 14.04 -1.56 -14.38
C ASN A 291 12.69 -2.01 -13.80
N GLY A 292 12.25 -1.45 -12.67
CA GLY A 292 11.04 -1.91 -12.01
C GLY A 292 10.79 -1.38 -10.60
N SER A 293 10.07 -2.15 -9.80
CA SER A 293 9.84 -1.91 -8.37
C SER A 293 9.75 -3.21 -7.58
N ILE A 294 10.11 -3.16 -6.30
CA ILE A 294 9.73 -4.17 -5.31
C ILE A 294 8.57 -3.65 -4.46
N GLY A 295 7.55 -4.47 -4.26
CA GLY A 295 6.38 -4.13 -3.48
C GLY A 295 6.30 -4.84 -2.13
N GLY A 296 5.16 -4.68 -1.47
CA GLY A 296 4.87 -5.19 -0.14
C GLY A 296 4.95 -6.71 -0.02
N GLU A 297 4.73 -7.48 -1.09
CA GLU A 297 4.86 -8.94 -1.04
C GLU A 297 6.33 -9.39 -0.82
N ILE A 298 7.30 -8.63 -1.32
CA ILE A 298 8.73 -8.80 -1.01
C ILE A 298 9.05 -8.18 0.35
N LEU A 299 8.67 -6.93 0.59
CA LEU A 299 9.07 -6.20 1.81
C LEU A 299 8.59 -6.88 3.09
N LYS A 300 7.40 -7.52 3.08
CA LYS A 300 6.87 -8.24 4.25
C LYS A 300 7.63 -9.53 4.61
N ARG A 301 8.55 -9.99 3.75
CA ARG A 301 9.50 -11.09 4.03
C ARG A 301 10.60 -10.67 5.02
N PHE A 302 10.74 -9.37 5.28
CA PHE A 302 11.77 -8.80 6.15
C PHE A 302 11.20 -7.96 7.29
N THR A 303 12.03 -7.69 8.31
CA THR A 303 11.97 -6.44 9.05
C THR A 303 12.84 -5.46 8.29
N VAL A 304 12.30 -4.29 7.96
CA VAL A 304 12.93 -3.30 7.08
C VAL A 304 13.27 -2.07 7.91
N TRP A 305 14.49 -1.55 7.81
CA TRP A 305 14.84 -0.21 8.26
C TRP A 305 15.12 0.65 7.04
N MET A 306 14.33 1.70 6.86
CA MET A 306 14.58 2.75 5.87
C MET A 306 15.31 3.88 6.58
N ASP A 307 16.62 3.97 6.41
CA ASP A 307 17.48 4.99 7.00
C ASP A 307 17.78 6.06 5.95
N TYR A 308 16.83 6.97 5.77
CA TYR A 308 16.91 8.03 4.76
C TYR A 308 18.05 9.02 5.04
N PRO A 309 18.28 9.48 6.29
CA PRO A 309 19.39 10.37 6.61
C PRO A 309 20.75 9.80 6.20
N ASN A 310 20.98 8.49 6.44
CA ASN A 310 22.23 7.82 6.08
C ASN A 310 22.18 7.11 4.72
N LYS A 311 21.13 7.34 3.91
CA LYS A 311 20.93 6.77 2.57
C LYS A 311 21.18 5.26 2.50
N ARG A 312 20.62 4.50 3.45
CA ARG A 312 20.76 3.04 3.49
C ARG A 312 19.45 2.34 3.88
N MET A 313 19.32 1.10 3.45
CA MET A 313 18.25 0.20 3.86
C MET A 313 18.85 -1.01 4.54
N ILE A 314 18.30 -1.39 5.69
CA ILE A 314 18.77 -2.55 6.45
C ILE A 314 17.67 -3.59 6.46
N LEU A 315 18.01 -4.84 6.13
CA LEU A 315 17.07 -5.94 6.02
C LEU A 315 17.42 -7.07 6.96
N LYS A 316 16.41 -7.57 7.68
CA LYS A 316 16.50 -8.80 8.47
C LYS A 316 15.38 -9.75 8.06
N LYS A 317 15.71 -10.98 7.65
CA LYS A 317 14.71 -12.01 7.34
C LYS A 317 13.75 -12.21 8.52
N ASN A 318 12.47 -12.35 8.24
CA ASN A 318 11.45 -12.70 9.24
C ASN A 318 10.84 -14.08 8.93
N ALA A 319 9.87 -14.53 9.72
CA ALA A 319 9.23 -15.85 9.56
C ALA A 319 8.45 -16.03 8.24
N ASN A 320 8.19 -14.96 7.49
CA ASN A 320 7.56 -15.03 6.18
C ASN A 320 8.57 -15.27 5.06
N PHE A 321 9.88 -15.20 5.31
CA PHE A 321 10.91 -15.22 4.26
C PHE A 321 10.80 -16.41 3.31
N SER A 322 10.48 -17.59 3.83
CA SER A 322 10.34 -18.84 3.06
C SER A 322 8.92 -19.09 2.53
N ARG A 323 7.97 -18.18 2.72
CA ARG A 323 6.59 -18.37 2.25
C ARG A 323 6.48 -18.21 0.73
N ASP A 324 5.71 -19.09 0.13
CA ASP A 324 5.33 -19.05 -1.28
C ASP A 324 4.75 -17.70 -1.69
N PHE A 325 5.02 -17.33 -2.93
CA PHE A 325 4.44 -16.15 -3.57
C PHE A 325 3.15 -16.56 -4.27
N ASN A 326 2.01 -16.43 -3.60
CA ASN A 326 0.71 -16.68 -4.20
C ASN A 326 0.09 -15.39 -4.74
N TYR A 327 -0.68 -15.54 -5.81
CA TYR A 327 -1.51 -14.50 -6.40
C TYR A 327 -2.97 -14.96 -6.41
N ASN A 328 -3.88 -14.09 -6.86
CA ASN A 328 -5.29 -14.43 -7.00
C ASN A 328 -5.49 -15.48 -8.11
N MET A 329 -5.74 -16.73 -7.72
CA MET A 329 -5.92 -17.88 -8.62
C MET A 329 -7.38 -18.06 -9.07
N SER A 330 -8.29 -17.16 -8.67
CA SER A 330 -9.69 -17.19 -9.10
C SER A 330 -9.95 -16.39 -10.37
N GLY A 331 -9.22 -15.29 -10.56
CA GLY A 331 -9.51 -14.28 -11.58
C GLY A 331 -10.61 -13.27 -11.20
N LEU A 332 -11.08 -13.27 -9.95
CA LEU A 332 -12.09 -12.32 -9.46
C LEU A 332 -11.44 -11.06 -8.86
N ASP A 333 -11.75 -9.89 -9.41
CA ASP A 333 -11.50 -8.59 -8.78
C ASP A 333 -12.74 -8.23 -7.93
N VAL A 334 -12.64 -8.43 -6.61
CA VAL A 334 -13.75 -8.19 -5.67
C VAL A 334 -13.53 -6.90 -4.90
N VAL A 335 -14.59 -6.11 -4.81
CA VAL A 335 -14.59 -4.83 -4.09
C VAL A 335 -15.71 -4.78 -3.06
N TYR A 336 -15.54 -3.94 -2.04
CA TYR A 336 -16.63 -3.56 -1.15
C TYR A 336 -17.68 -2.76 -1.92
N SER A 337 -18.95 -3.10 -1.73
CA SER A 337 -20.10 -2.54 -2.47
C SER A 337 -21.12 -1.90 -1.52
N GLY A 338 -20.66 -1.26 -0.45
CA GLY A 338 -21.54 -0.62 0.52
C GLY A 338 -22.07 -1.60 1.58
N LYS A 339 -23.25 -1.29 2.12
CA LYS A 339 -23.91 -2.10 3.15
C LYS A 339 -25.22 -2.69 2.63
N ILE A 340 -25.52 -3.91 3.05
CA ILE A 340 -26.81 -4.58 2.87
C ILE A 340 -27.51 -4.69 4.21
N LEU A 341 -28.85 -4.64 4.19
CA LEU A 341 -29.66 -4.88 5.38
C LEU A 341 -29.82 -6.39 5.56
N VAL A 342 -29.38 -6.92 6.69
CA VAL A 342 -29.46 -8.35 7.02
C VAL A 342 -30.41 -8.53 8.19
N ARG A 343 -31.39 -9.43 8.02
CA ARG A 343 -32.27 -9.87 9.10
C ARG A 343 -31.55 -10.94 9.93
N GLU A 344 -31.42 -10.73 11.23
CA GLU A 344 -30.89 -11.67 12.20
C GLU A 344 -32.00 -12.17 13.11
N GLU A 345 -31.97 -13.47 13.40
CA GLU A 345 -32.86 -14.10 14.36
C GLU A 345 -32.27 -13.94 15.77
N ASN A 346 -33.01 -13.32 16.67
CA ASN A 346 -32.65 -13.26 18.07
C ASN A 346 -33.26 -14.48 18.76
N MET A 347 -32.40 -15.42 19.16
CA MET A 347 -32.81 -16.51 20.03
C MET A 347 -33.01 -15.95 21.44
N ALA A 348 -34.16 -16.22 22.05
CA ALA A 348 -34.32 -15.93 23.48
C ALA A 348 -33.32 -16.78 24.27
N GLU A 349 -32.58 -16.17 25.19
CA GLU A 349 -31.83 -16.92 26.19
C GLU A 349 -32.83 -17.63 27.10
N ILE A 350 -32.93 -18.95 26.94
CA ILE A 350 -33.71 -19.77 27.87
C ILE A 350 -32.86 -19.97 29.11
N LYS A 351 -33.31 -19.35 30.20
CA LYS A 351 -32.73 -19.53 31.53
C LYS A 351 -33.61 -20.47 32.33
N ASP A 352 -32.99 -21.32 33.14
CA ASP A 352 -33.70 -22.17 34.07
C ASP A 352 -34.26 -21.35 35.27
N PRO A 353 -35.05 -21.96 36.19
CA PRO A 353 -35.54 -21.29 37.39
C PRO A 353 -34.43 -20.75 38.33
N TYR A 354 -33.18 -21.17 38.13
CA TYR A 354 -31.99 -20.72 38.85
C TYR A 354 -31.17 -19.69 38.04
N ASN A 355 -31.75 -19.15 36.97
CA ASN A 355 -31.15 -18.14 36.09
C ASN A 355 -29.89 -18.62 35.34
N GLN A 356 -29.68 -19.92 35.22
CA GLN A 356 -28.57 -20.54 34.48
C GLN A 356 -28.95 -20.78 33.02
N SER A 357 -28.00 -20.64 32.11
CA SER A 357 -28.21 -20.88 30.68
C SER A 357 -28.32 -22.36 30.38
N ILE A 358 -29.45 -22.78 29.78
CA ILE A 358 -29.69 -24.19 29.47
C ILE A 358 -28.79 -24.64 28.28
N PRO A 359 -27.99 -25.71 28.44
CA PRO A 359 -27.12 -26.24 27.38
C PRO A 359 -27.88 -26.65 26.10
N ASN A 360 -27.18 -26.53 24.97
CA ASN A 360 -27.76 -26.60 23.63
C ASN A 360 -28.14 -28.00 23.13
N ASN A 361 -27.87 -29.06 23.90
CA ASN A 361 -27.96 -30.43 23.40
C ASN A 361 -29.37 -31.05 23.48
N ASN A 362 -30.36 -30.42 24.11
CA ASN A 362 -31.72 -30.98 24.24
C ASN A 362 -32.84 -29.94 24.50
N SER A 363 -32.71 -28.69 24.01
CA SER A 363 -33.73 -27.64 24.19
C SER A 363 -34.27 -27.11 22.86
N VAL A 364 -35.58 -26.87 22.80
CA VAL A 364 -36.24 -26.17 21.69
C VAL A 364 -36.19 -24.68 21.98
N ARG A 365 -35.51 -23.90 21.11
CA ARG A 365 -35.48 -22.44 21.19
C ARG A 365 -36.42 -21.83 20.17
N PHE A 366 -37.33 -21.00 20.64
CA PHE A 366 -38.19 -20.18 19.78
C PHE A 366 -37.46 -18.90 19.39
N VAL A 367 -37.49 -18.55 18.10
CA VAL A 367 -37.05 -17.24 17.61
C VAL A 367 -38.05 -16.22 18.16
N SER A 368 -37.59 -15.39 19.10
CA SER A 368 -38.47 -14.47 19.83
C SER A 368 -38.60 -13.11 19.14
N SER A 369 -37.60 -12.72 18.36
CA SER A 369 -37.61 -11.47 17.59
C SER A 369 -36.61 -11.51 16.44
N PHE A 370 -36.79 -10.62 15.47
CA PHE A 370 -35.82 -10.36 14.42
C PHE A 370 -35.21 -8.98 14.62
N SER A 371 -33.92 -8.84 14.32
CA SER A 371 -33.27 -7.52 14.21
C SER A 371 -32.74 -7.31 12.80
N TYR A 372 -32.78 -6.08 12.31
CA TYR A 372 -32.21 -5.73 11.02
C TYR A 372 -30.92 -4.94 11.24
N LYS A 373 -29.81 -5.41 10.66
CA LYS A 373 -28.49 -4.78 10.80
C LYS A 373 -27.87 -4.52 9.45
N PHE A 374 -27.31 -3.32 9.26
CA PHE A 374 -26.51 -3.01 8.09
C PHE A 374 -25.14 -3.69 8.20
N LYS A 375 -24.84 -4.57 7.24
CA LYS A 375 -23.56 -5.28 7.15
C LYS A 375 -22.89 -5.08 5.80
N SER A 376 -21.59 -5.32 5.73
CA SER A 376 -20.81 -5.13 4.50
C SER A 376 -21.29 -6.01 3.35
N SER A 377 -21.30 -5.44 2.15
CA SER A 377 -21.56 -6.13 0.88
C SER A 377 -20.33 -6.14 0.00
N PHE A 378 -20.22 -7.15 -0.86
CA PHE A 378 -19.07 -7.34 -1.76
C PHE A 378 -19.56 -7.70 -3.16
N ARG A 379 -18.95 -7.08 -4.16
CA ARG A 379 -19.31 -7.25 -5.58
C ARG A 379 -18.08 -7.60 -6.40
N ILE A 380 -18.29 -8.41 -7.45
CA ILE A 380 -17.30 -8.67 -8.48
C ILE A 380 -17.23 -7.45 -9.40
N LYS A 381 -16.13 -6.68 -9.32
CA LYS A 381 -15.88 -5.52 -10.19
C LYS A 381 -15.49 -5.99 -11.58
N ASN A 382 -14.54 -6.92 -11.66
CA ASN A 382 -14.03 -7.48 -12.92
C ASN A 382 -13.82 -8.99 -12.79
N VAL A 383 -13.90 -9.67 -13.92
CA VAL A 383 -13.53 -11.08 -14.08
C VAL A 383 -12.47 -11.17 -15.16
N VAL A 384 -11.34 -11.78 -14.84
CA VAL A 384 -10.25 -11.97 -15.80
C VAL A 384 -10.66 -13.03 -16.83
N GLU A 385 -10.59 -12.70 -18.11
CA GLU A 385 -10.93 -13.61 -19.20
C GLU A 385 -10.11 -14.90 -19.16
N GLY A 386 -10.78 -16.03 -19.40
CA GLY A 386 -10.21 -17.37 -19.38
C GLY A 386 -9.80 -17.87 -17.99
N SER A 387 -10.07 -17.11 -16.92
CA SER A 387 -9.80 -17.53 -15.54
C SER A 387 -10.77 -18.61 -15.05
N PRO A 388 -10.47 -19.30 -13.93
CA PRO A 388 -11.40 -20.28 -13.37
C PRO A 388 -12.80 -19.72 -13.07
N ALA A 389 -12.89 -18.47 -12.61
CA ALA A 389 -14.17 -17.83 -12.34
C ALA A 389 -14.94 -17.47 -13.63
N ASP A 390 -14.22 -17.03 -14.66
CA ASP A 390 -14.81 -16.73 -15.98
C ASP A 390 -15.41 -17.98 -16.61
N ARG A 391 -14.64 -19.08 -16.64
CA ARG A 391 -15.11 -20.38 -17.15
C ARG A 391 -16.27 -20.96 -16.36
N ALA A 392 -16.41 -20.58 -15.08
CA ALA A 392 -17.56 -20.95 -14.27
C ALA A 392 -18.81 -20.10 -14.57
N GLY A 393 -18.69 -18.99 -15.30
CA GLY A 393 -19.80 -18.12 -15.69
C GLY A 393 -20.09 -16.96 -14.72
N LEU A 394 -19.14 -16.63 -13.84
CA LEU A 394 -19.21 -15.42 -13.01
C LEU A 394 -18.99 -14.18 -13.87
N LYS A 395 -19.68 -13.08 -13.55
CA LYS A 395 -19.66 -11.84 -14.34
C LYS A 395 -19.39 -10.63 -13.47
N SER A 396 -18.92 -9.56 -14.10
CA SER A 396 -18.91 -8.24 -13.47
C SER A 396 -20.34 -7.87 -13.04
N GLY A 397 -20.48 -7.28 -11.86
CA GLY A 397 -21.76 -6.90 -11.28
C GLY A 397 -22.32 -7.89 -10.26
N ASP A 398 -21.88 -9.16 -10.27
CA ASP A 398 -22.35 -10.18 -9.33
C ASP A 398 -22.07 -9.78 -7.87
N VAL A 399 -23.10 -9.81 -7.03
CA VAL A 399 -22.99 -9.57 -5.60
C VAL A 399 -22.75 -10.88 -4.87
N ILE A 400 -21.65 -10.98 -4.13
CA ILE A 400 -21.30 -12.21 -3.41
C ILE A 400 -22.12 -12.28 -2.12
N ILE A 401 -22.97 -13.29 -2.01
CA ILE A 401 -23.80 -13.55 -0.82
C ILE A 401 -23.12 -14.54 0.12
N ARG A 402 -22.46 -15.57 -0.42
CA ARG A 402 -21.79 -16.62 0.38
C ARG A 402 -20.54 -17.12 -0.32
N ILE A 403 -19.49 -17.37 0.47
CA ILE A 403 -18.26 -18.02 0.00
C ILE A 403 -18.05 -19.30 0.81
N ASN A 404 -18.03 -20.42 0.11
CA ASN A 404 -18.09 -21.76 0.67
C ASN A 404 -19.30 -21.87 1.60
N ASN A 405 -19.06 -22.07 2.90
CA ASN A 405 -20.12 -22.21 3.90
C ASN A 405 -20.35 -20.96 4.74
N ARG A 406 -19.70 -19.82 4.42
CA ARG A 406 -19.79 -18.59 5.23
C ARG A 406 -20.46 -17.45 4.47
N PRO A 407 -21.45 -16.77 5.06
CA PRO A 407 -22.01 -15.54 4.50
C PRO A 407 -20.91 -14.51 4.24
N SER A 408 -20.99 -13.80 3.12
CA SER A 408 -19.98 -12.82 2.74
C SER A 408 -19.90 -11.67 3.74
N TYR A 409 -21.03 -11.25 4.29
CA TYR A 409 -21.13 -10.15 5.26
C TYR A 409 -20.42 -10.40 6.61
N GLU A 410 -20.06 -11.65 6.91
CA GLU A 410 -19.25 -12.02 8.08
C GLU A 410 -17.74 -11.93 7.82
N LEU A 411 -17.36 -11.76 6.55
CA LEU A 411 -15.97 -11.69 6.12
C LEU A 411 -15.56 -10.24 5.87
N LYS A 412 -14.30 -9.94 6.19
CA LYS A 412 -13.62 -8.73 5.70
C LYS A 412 -13.16 -8.96 4.26
N LEU A 413 -13.07 -7.90 3.45
CA LEU A 413 -12.59 -8.00 2.05
C LEU A 413 -11.25 -8.74 1.96
N GLY A 414 -10.28 -8.41 2.83
CA GLY A 414 -8.99 -9.09 2.85
C GLY A 414 -9.09 -10.60 3.13
N GLN A 415 -10.10 -11.07 3.87
CA GLN A 415 -10.35 -12.51 4.07
C GLN A 415 -10.94 -13.17 2.82
N ILE A 416 -11.77 -12.45 2.06
CA ILE A 416 -12.29 -12.90 0.76
C ILE A 416 -11.13 -13.05 -0.23
N LEU A 417 -10.31 -12.00 -0.37
CA LEU A 417 -9.15 -12.03 -1.26
C LEU A 417 -8.14 -13.12 -0.88
N TYR A 418 -7.90 -13.32 0.42
CA TYR A 418 -7.05 -14.41 0.89
C TYR A 418 -7.55 -15.80 0.45
N LYS A 419 -8.88 -16.03 0.44
CA LYS A 419 -9.46 -17.30 -0.05
C LYS A 419 -9.13 -17.57 -1.50
N PHE A 420 -8.97 -16.54 -2.33
CA PHE A 420 -8.61 -16.68 -3.73
C PHE A 420 -7.09 -16.85 -3.96
N GLN A 421 -6.28 -16.69 -2.91
CA GLN A 421 -4.81 -16.77 -2.96
C GLN A 421 -4.24 -17.99 -2.23
N GLU A 422 -5.08 -18.98 -1.88
CA GLU A 422 -4.67 -20.08 -1.00
C GLU A 422 -3.70 -21.06 -1.67
N ARG A 423 -4.16 -22.22 -2.12
CA ARG A 423 -3.35 -23.19 -2.87
C ARG A 423 -4.12 -23.62 -4.09
N ALA A 424 -3.40 -23.99 -5.14
CA ALA A 424 -3.99 -24.57 -6.33
C ALA A 424 -4.87 -25.79 -5.97
N ASN A 425 -5.86 -26.07 -6.81
CA ASN A 425 -6.83 -27.16 -6.66
C ASN A 425 -7.75 -27.04 -5.43
N LYS A 426 -7.80 -25.88 -4.77
CA LYS A 426 -8.79 -25.62 -3.73
C LYS A 426 -10.12 -25.24 -4.37
N LYS A 427 -11.19 -25.95 -4.00
CA LYS A 427 -12.55 -25.65 -4.45
C LYS A 427 -13.09 -24.38 -3.79
N ILE A 428 -13.65 -23.50 -4.60
CA ILE A 428 -14.41 -22.32 -4.18
C ILE A 428 -15.86 -22.52 -4.62
N ARG A 429 -16.80 -22.34 -3.69
CA ARG A 429 -18.24 -22.31 -3.98
C ARG A 429 -18.74 -20.91 -3.69
N LEU A 430 -19.44 -20.30 -4.63
CA LEU A 430 -20.05 -18.99 -4.46
C LEU A 430 -21.57 -19.12 -4.57
N LEU A 431 -22.27 -18.45 -3.66
CA LEU A 431 -23.64 -18.04 -3.88
C LEU A 431 -23.60 -16.56 -4.20
N ILE A 432 -24.07 -16.18 -5.38
CA ILE A 432 -24.14 -14.78 -5.81
C ILE A 432 -25.57 -14.36 -6.06
N GLU A 433 -25.78 -13.06 -6.14
CA GLU A 433 -27.00 -12.43 -6.60
C GLU A 433 -26.69 -11.61 -7.86
N ARG A 434 -27.42 -11.89 -8.94
CA ARG A 434 -27.35 -11.23 -10.24
C ARG A 434 -28.77 -10.87 -10.66
N ASP A 435 -29.04 -9.59 -10.86
CA ASP A 435 -30.36 -9.08 -11.26
C ASP A 435 -31.52 -9.58 -10.36
N GLY A 436 -31.26 -9.65 -9.04
CA GLY A 436 -32.21 -10.15 -8.04
C GLY A 436 -32.32 -11.68 -7.93
N GLN A 437 -31.68 -12.43 -8.83
CA GLN A 437 -31.70 -13.89 -8.81
C GLN A 437 -30.47 -14.47 -8.13
N ARG A 438 -30.69 -15.48 -7.28
CA ARG A 438 -29.60 -16.18 -6.58
C ARG A 438 -29.08 -17.36 -7.39
N MET A 439 -27.78 -17.36 -7.65
CA MET A 439 -27.12 -18.36 -8.48
C MET A 439 -25.95 -18.99 -7.74
N ARG A 440 -25.71 -20.28 -7.97
CA ARG A 440 -24.58 -21.03 -7.38
C ARG A 440 -23.53 -21.31 -8.42
N PHE A 441 -22.29 -21.03 -8.08
CA PHE A 441 -21.12 -21.28 -8.92
C PHE A 441 -20.06 -22.03 -8.15
N GLU A 442 -19.29 -22.86 -8.83
CA GLU A 442 -18.13 -23.50 -8.25
C GLU A 442 -16.98 -23.63 -9.24
N PHE A 443 -15.76 -23.47 -8.74
CA PHE A 443 -14.53 -23.62 -9.52
C PHE A 443 -13.37 -24.01 -8.61
N TYR A 444 -12.28 -24.44 -9.21
CA TYR A 444 -11.03 -24.72 -8.50
C TYR A 444 -10.02 -23.61 -8.75
N LEU A 445 -9.28 -23.21 -7.72
CA LEU A 445 -8.17 -22.29 -7.86
C LEU A 445 -7.10 -22.91 -8.76
N GLU A 446 -6.70 -22.19 -9.80
CA GLU A 446 -5.73 -22.67 -10.78
C GLU A 446 -4.45 -21.83 -10.73
N ARG A 447 -3.30 -22.51 -10.60
CA ARG A 447 -1.99 -21.87 -10.74
C ARG A 447 -1.62 -21.88 -12.21
N ARG A 448 -1.77 -20.74 -12.88
CA ARG A 448 -1.45 -20.51 -14.30
C ARG A 448 0.05 -20.38 -14.58
N VAL A 449 0.83 -19.98 -13.57
CA VAL A 449 2.30 -19.76 -13.59
C VAL A 449 2.97 -20.12 -12.28
#